data_AF-A0A7X0DCN9-F1
#
_entry.id   AF-A0A7X0DCN9-F1
#
_cell.length_a   1.000
_cell.length_b   1.000
_cell.length_c   1.000
_cell.angle_alpha   90.00
_cell.angle_beta   90.00
_cell.angle_gamma   90.00
#
_symmetry.space_group_name_H-M   'P 1'
#
loop_
_entity.id
_entity.type
_entity.pdbx_description
1 polymer ?
#
loop_
_entity_poly.entity_id
_entity_poly.type
_entity_poly.pdbx_seq_one_letter_code
_entity_poly.pdbx_strand_id
1 'polypeptide(L)'
;MNVMERIGQVKRGEIAVGDVPGSTTERITLGLALGALEKTNPSYAGDEKGAWLRLDASQRQIVRKINREYRKKKWLTDWDIALAEIEQEEALADAGRQNRVEL
;
A
#
# COMPACT_ATOMS: atom_id res chain seq x y z
N MET A 1 2.70 -17.91 -1.94
CA MET A 1 1.36 -17.31 -2.11
C MET A 1 1.49 -15.83 -1.86
N ASN A 2 1.17 -14.97 -2.82
CA ASN A 2 1.36 -13.52 -2.67
C ASN A 2 0.11 -12.87 -2.00
N VAL A 3 0.26 -11.67 -1.45
CA VAL A 3 -0.84 -10.97 -0.76
C VAL A 3 -2.03 -10.67 -1.68
N MET A 4 -1.77 -10.41 -2.97
CA MET A 4 -2.83 -10.14 -3.96
C MET A 4 -3.70 -11.36 -4.24
N GLU A 5 -3.11 -12.54 -4.27
CA GLU A 5 -3.78 -13.82 -4.42
C GLU A 5 -4.69 -14.08 -3.23
N ARG A 6 -4.18 -13.89 -2.00
CA ARG A 6 -4.98 -13.98 -0.76
C ARG A 6 -6.16 -13.00 -0.75
N ILE A 7 -5.93 -11.74 -1.16
CA ILE A 7 -7.01 -10.75 -1.33
C ILE A 7 -8.06 -11.27 -2.32
N GLY A 8 -7.63 -11.89 -3.41
CA GLY A 8 -8.52 -12.53 -4.38
C GLY A 8 -9.36 -13.66 -3.79
N GLN A 9 -8.74 -14.56 -3.03
CA GLN A 9 -9.42 -15.69 -2.39
C GLN A 9 -10.45 -15.21 -1.35
N VAL A 10 -10.11 -14.22 -0.52
CA VAL A 10 -11.06 -13.62 0.44
C VAL A 10 -12.24 -12.97 -0.30
N LYS A 11 -11.98 -12.24 -1.38
CA LYS A 11 -13.06 -11.62 -2.19
C LYS A 11 -13.98 -12.63 -2.85
N ARG A 12 -13.47 -13.83 -3.19
CA ARG A 12 -14.27 -14.94 -3.73
C ARG A 12 -14.97 -15.76 -2.65
N GLY A 13 -14.70 -15.50 -1.37
CA GLY A 13 -15.26 -16.26 -0.25
C GLY A 13 -14.60 -17.63 -0.03
N GLU A 14 -13.44 -17.89 -0.62
CA GLU A 14 -12.71 -19.17 -0.49
C GLU A 14 -12.07 -19.32 0.90
N ILE A 15 -11.75 -18.20 1.54
CA ILE A 15 -11.19 -18.11 2.89
C ILE A 15 -11.85 -16.97 3.66
N ALA A 16 -12.14 -17.20 4.93
CA ALA A 16 -12.62 -16.14 5.82
C ALA A 16 -11.49 -15.13 6.09
N VAL A 17 -11.85 -13.84 6.14
CA VAL A 17 -10.89 -12.75 6.30
C VAL A 17 -10.08 -12.83 7.61
N GLY A 18 -10.65 -13.40 8.68
CA GLY A 18 -9.96 -13.59 9.96
C GLY A 18 -8.97 -14.76 9.97
N ASP A 19 -9.16 -15.72 9.06
CA ASP A 19 -8.42 -16.98 9.03
C ASP A 19 -7.27 -16.95 8.01
N VAL A 20 -6.99 -15.78 7.43
CA VAL A 20 -5.96 -15.66 6.40
C VAL A 20 -4.57 -15.89 7.02
N PRO A 21 -3.83 -16.93 6.58
CA PRO A 21 -2.48 -17.16 7.06
C PRO A 21 -1.54 -16.07 6.56
N GLY A 22 -0.50 -15.77 7.34
CA GLY A 22 0.54 -14.82 6.93
C GLY A 22 1.26 -14.18 8.12
N SER A 23 2.31 -13.42 7.80
CA SER A 23 3.01 -12.60 8.80
C SER A 23 2.11 -11.48 9.31
N THR A 24 2.51 -10.84 10.41
CA THR A 24 1.81 -9.68 10.98
C THR A 24 1.60 -8.57 9.93
N THR A 25 2.63 -8.24 9.14
CA THR A 25 2.55 -7.18 8.12
C THR A 25 1.73 -7.60 6.91
N GLU A 26 1.75 -8.88 6.51
CA GLU A 26 0.86 -9.40 5.47
C GLU A 26 -0.62 -9.31 5.88
N ARG A 27 -0.92 -9.69 7.14
CA ARG A 27 -2.28 -9.60 7.70
C ARG A 27 -2.74 -8.15 7.84
N ILE A 28 -1.85 -7.22 8.20
CA ILE A 28 -2.14 -5.78 8.18
C ILE A 28 -2.42 -5.32 6.75
N THR A 29 -1.56 -5.65 5.79
CA THR A 29 -1.72 -5.27 4.37
C THR A 29 -3.09 -5.71 3.85
N LEU A 30 -3.48 -6.96 4.12
CA LEU A 30 -4.79 -7.50 3.73
C LEU A 30 -5.95 -6.81 4.46
N GLY A 31 -5.78 -6.55 5.77
CA GLY A 31 -6.77 -5.85 6.59
C GLY A 31 -7.06 -4.44 6.08
N LEU A 32 -6.03 -3.63 5.86
CA LEU A 32 -6.20 -2.27 5.34
C LEU A 32 -6.73 -2.29 3.90
N ALA A 33 -6.25 -3.20 3.05
CA ALA A 33 -6.71 -3.34 1.67
C ALA A 33 -8.21 -3.69 1.57
N LEU A 34 -8.72 -4.49 2.52
CA LEU A 34 -10.12 -4.94 2.54
C LEU A 34 -11.02 -4.13 3.48
N GLY A 35 -10.49 -3.17 4.24
CA GLY A 35 -11.25 -2.46 5.27
C GLY A 35 -11.69 -3.37 6.42
N ALA A 36 -10.86 -4.37 6.75
CA ALA A 36 -11.16 -5.43 7.70
C ALA A 36 -10.01 -5.65 8.71
N LEU A 37 -9.29 -4.58 9.06
CA LEU A 37 -8.13 -4.64 9.96
C LEU A 37 -8.45 -5.31 11.30
N GLU A 38 -9.62 -5.02 11.88
CA GLU A 38 -10.06 -5.61 13.14
C GLU A 38 -10.17 -7.13 13.08
N LYS A 39 -10.49 -7.68 11.90
CA LYS A 39 -10.61 -9.12 11.69
C LYS A 39 -9.27 -9.77 11.39
N THR A 40 -8.45 -9.13 10.56
CA THR A 40 -7.17 -9.70 10.17
C THR A 40 -6.10 -9.52 11.23
N ASN A 41 -6.15 -8.46 12.03
CA ASN A 41 -5.15 -8.16 13.05
C ASN A 41 -5.79 -7.36 14.23
N PRO A 42 -6.49 -8.05 15.15
CA PRO A 42 -7.23 -7.41 16.25
C PRO A 42 -6.39 -6.50 17.14
N SER A 43 -5.08 -6.73 17.25
CA SER A 43 -4.17 -5.89 18.04
C SER A 43 -4.06 -4.45 17.54
N TYR A 44 -4.48 -4.18 16.31
CA TYR A 44 -4.54 -2.84 15.71
C TYR A 44 -5.97 -2.35 15.50
N ALA A 45 -6.97 -2.98 16.15
CA ALA A 45 -8.35 -2.50 16.09
C ALA A 45 -8.43 -1.05 16.60
N GLY A 46 -8.96 -0.15 15.77
CA GLY A 46 -9.01 1.29 16.06
C GLY A 46 -7.69 2.06 15.84
N ASP A 47 -6.57 1.40 15.52
CA ASP A 47 -5.28 2.04 15.23
C ASP A 47 -4.82 1.78 13.79
N GLU A 48 -5.61 2.23 12.82
CA GLU A 48 -5.27 2.13 11.39
C GLU A 48 -3.98 2.88 11.04
N LYS A 49 -3.68 3.98 11.75
CA LYS A 49 -2.47 4.78 11.51
C LYS A 49 -1.21 4.03 11.96
N GLY A 50 -1.22 3.44 13.15
CA GLY A 50 -0.12 2.60 13.62
C GLY A 50 0.07 1.39 12.72
N ALA A 51 -1.00 0.76 12.27
CA ALA A 51 -0.95 -0.34 11.31
C ALA A 51 -0.33 0.09 9.97
N TRP A 52 -0.75 1.24 9.43
CA TRP A 52 -0.22 1.80 8.18
C TRP A 52 1.29 2.06 8.23
N LEU A 53 1.81 2.59 9.35
CA LEU A 53 3.23 2.92 9.52
C LEU A 53 4.13 1.69 9.63
N ARG A 54 3.57 0.48 9.87
CA ARG A 54 4.32 -0.78 9.89
C ARG A 54 4.61 -1.34 8.50
N LEU A 55 3.91 -0.85 7.48
CA LEU A 55 4.01 -1.37 6.12
C LEU A 55 5.17 -0.73 5.36
N ASP A 56 5.88 -1.54 4.59
CA ASP A 56 6.87 -1.05 3.62
C ASP A 56 6.20 -0.40 2.40
N ALA A 57 7.00 0.20 1.51
CA ALA A 57 6.49 0.87 0.30
C ALA A 57 5.68 -0.06 -0.63
N SER A 58 6.12 -1.31 -0.81
CA SER A 58 5.46 -2.29 -1.68
C SER A 58 4.10 -2.71 -1.11
N GLN A 59 4.05 -2.98 0.20
CA GLN A 59 2.83 -3.30 0.92
C GLN A 59 1.83 -2.13 0.89
N ARG A 60 2.30 -0.89 1.10
CA ARG A 60 1.46 0.31 0.98
C ARG A 60 0.93 0.51 -0.43
N GLN A 61 1.71 0.19 -1.46
CA GLN A 61 1.26 0.23 -2.85
C GLN A 61 0.13 -0.78 -3.11
N ILE A 62 0.21 -1.99 -2.56
CA ILE A 62 -0.86 -2.99 -2.63
C ILE A 62 -2.15 -2.45 -1.98
N VAL A 63 -2.06 -1.90 -0.77
CA VAL A 63 -3.22 -1.32 -0.07
C VAL A 63 -3.84 -0.19 -0.91
N ARG A 64 -3.03 0.75 -1.42
CA ARG A 64 -3.50 1.85 -2.28
C ARG A 64 -4.16 1.35 -3.56
N LYS A 65 -3.67 0.25 -4.15
CA LYS A 65 -4.26 -0.34 -5.36
C LYS A 65 -5.69 -0.81 -5.11
N ILE A 66 -5.97 -1.38 -3.93
CA ILE A 66 -7.26 -1.97 -3.61
C ILE A 66 -8.20 -1.00 -2.87
N ASN A 67 -7.71 -0.31 -1.84
CA ASN A 67 -8.51 0.58 -1.00
C ASN A 67 -8.25 2.05 -1.35
N ARG A 68 -9.29 2.73 -1.86
CA ARG A 68 -9.22 4.15 -2.27
C ARG A 68 -8.98 5.10 -1.11
N GLU A 69 -9.36 4.74 0.12
CA GLU A 69 -9.14 5.57 1.30
C GLU A 69 -7.66 5.91 1.48
N TYR A 70 -6.79 4.93 1.25
CA TYR A 70 -5.34 5.03 1.44
C TYR A 70 -4.61 5.79 0.33
N ARG A 71 -5.33 6.23 -0.72
CA ARG A 71 -4.80 7.13 -1.75
C ARG A 71 -4.87 8.61 -1.34
N LYS A 72 -5.60 8.92 -0.27
CA LYS A 72 -5.76 10.29 0.22
C LYS A 72 -4.45 10.80 0.84
N LYS A 73 -4.19 12.10 0.72
CA LYS A 73 -2.95 12.75 1.20
C LYS A 73 -2.64 12.49 2.69
N LYS A 74 -3.64 12.31 3.54
CA LYS A 74 -3.45 12.01 4.97
C LYS A 74 -2.69 10.69 5.25
N TRP A 75 -2.58 9.82 4.24
CA TRP A 75 -1.87 8.54 4.30
C TRP A 75 -0.52 8.57 3.58
N LEU A 76 -0.11 9.73 3.06
CA LEU A 76 1.26 9.92 2.60
C LEU A 76 2.17 9.95 3.82
N THR A 77 3.28 9.23 3.75
CA THR A 77 4.37 9.32 4.71
C THR A 77 5.47 10.22 4.18
N ASP A 78 6.34 10.70 5.05
CA ASP A 78 7.49 11.52 4.65
C ASP A 78 8.36 10.80 3.60
N TRP A 79 8.43 9.46 3.70
CA TRP A 79 9.05 8.59 2.69
C TRP A 79 8.32 8.59 1.35
N ASP A 80 6.99 8.57 1.34
CA ASP A 80 6.21 8.65 0.09
C ASP A 80 6.38 10.01 -0.58
N ILE A 81 6.49 11.07 0.21
CA ILE A 81 6.67 12.45 -0.27
C ILE A 81 8.08 12.59 -0.86
N ALA A 82 9.11 12.18 -0.11
CA ALA A 82 10.50 12.23 -0.56
C ALA A 82 10.73 11.40 -1.84
N LEU A 83 10.12 10.22 -1.96
CA LEU A 83 10.24 9.41 -3.17
C LEU A 83 9.58 10.09 -4.39
N ALA A 84 8.42 10.72 -4.21
CA ALA A 84 7.74 11.44 -5.28
C ALA A 84 8.51 12.69 -5.74
N GLU A 85 9.21 13.37 -4.81
CA GLU A 85 10.07 14.51 -5.14
C GLU A 85 11.28 14.08 -6.00
N ILE A 86 11.91 12.95 -5.68
CA ILE A 86 13.01 12.38 -6.46
C ILE A 86 12.54 11.98 -7.86
N GLU A 87 11.42 11.25 -7.97
CA GLU A 87 10.86 10.84 -9.27
C GLU A 87 10.50 12.04 -10.16
N GLN A 88 10.01 13.13 -9.56
CA GLN A 88 9.67 14.36 -10.28
C GLN A 88 10.94 15.08 -10.78
N GLU A 89 12.00 15.14 -9.99
CA GLU A 89 13.27 15.73 -10.38
C GLU A 89 13.95 14.96 -11.52
N GLU A 90 13.95 13.63 -11.47
CA GLU A 90 14.46 12.77 -12.54
C GLU A 90 13.67 12.94 -13.84
N ALA A 91 12.34 12.98 -13.77
CA ALA A 91 11.49 13.19 -14.94
C ALA A 91 11.72 14.55 -15.61
N LEU A 92 11.93 15.61 -14.82
CA LEU A 92 12.27 16.95 -15.33
C LEU A 92 13.67 16.99 -15.94
N ALA A 93 14.65 16.31 -15.34
CA ALA A 93 16.00 16.20 -15.88
C ALA A 93 16.02 15.45 -17.22
N ASP A 94 15.22 14.39 -17.37
CA ASP A 94 15.09 13.64 -18.62
C ASP A 94 14.38 14.43 -19.73
N ALA A 95 13.31 15.16 -19.40
CA ALA A 95 12.66 16.06 -20.35
C ALA A 95 13.61 17.18 -20.83
N GLY A 96 14.44 17.71 -19.94
CA GLY A 96 15.46 18.70 -20.28
C GLY A 96 16.58 18.15 -21.17
N ARG A 97 16.95 16.87 -21.02
CA ARG A 97 17.94 16.20 -21.87
C ARG A 97 17.40 15.94 -23.27
N GLN A 98 16.14 15.53 -23.41
CA GLN A 98 15.52 15.27 -24.72
C GLN A 98 15.40 16.54 -25.58
N ASN A 99 15.04 17.69 -24.97
CA ASN A 99 14.95 18.97 -25.69
C ASN A 99 16.30 19.55 -26.18
N ARG A 100 17.44 19.01 -25.72
CA ARG A 100 18.77 19.49 -26.12
C ARG A 100 19.38 18.73 -27.30
N VAL A 101 18.76 17.63 -27.72
CA VAL A 101 19.25 16.76 -28.81
C VAL A 101 18.60 17.12 -30.16
N GLU A 102 17.54 17.92 -30.17
CA GLU A 102 16.82 18.34 -31.38
C GLU A 102 17.15 19.77 -31.90
N LEU A 103 18.27 20.37 -31.48
CA LEU A 103 18.73 21.69 -31.97
C LEU A 103 20.01 21.60 -32.81
#